data_AF-A0A1F9URR7-F1
#
_entry.id   AF-A0A1F9URR7-F1
#
_cell.length_a   1.000
_cell.length_b   1.000
_cell.length_c   1.000
_cell.angle_alpha   90.00
_cell.angle_beta   90.00
_cell.angle_gamma   90.00
#
_symmetry.space_group_name_H-M   'P 1'
#
loop_
_entity.id
_entity.type
_entity.pdbx_description
1 polymer ?
#
loop_
_entity_poly.entity_id
_entity_poly.type
_entity_poly.pdbx_seq_one_letter_code
_entity_poly.pdbx_strand_id
1 'polypeptide(L)'
;MVFPWDKLCAAGEIYMKIHRGIRAALKSSGVVTSLWSAENRSRGLAQSCFTRAEPMDLVAADGRKMLGGALRKKAGKGLYQGSLRPEGLGMTREGLRSAVLQGAAREFGGAPLTRLEPGWLEVGRKLETRYRSPDWNERR
;
A
#
# COMPACT_ATOMS: atom_id res chain seq x y z
N MET A 1 4.08 5.47 1.78
CA MET A 1 5.38 5.55 1.10
C MET A 1 5.38 6.71 0.12
N VAL A 2 6.41 7.55 0.13
CA VAL A 2 6.59 8.64 -0.83
C VAL A 2 7.82 8.32 -1.68
N PHE A 3 7.74 8.50 -3.00
CA PHE A 3 8.80 8.14 -3.93
C PHE A 3 8.84 9.09 -5.14
N PRO A 4 9.98 9.20 -5.86
CA PRO A 4 10.04 9.90 -7.13
C PRO A 4 9.14 9.21 -8.17
N TRP A 5 8.31 9.97 -8.89
CA TRP A 5 7.44 9.40 -9.92
C TRP A 5 7.59 10.16 -11.23
N ASP A 6 8.39 9.57 -12.13
CA ASP A 6 8.57 10.02 -13.51
C ASP A 6 7.22 10.14 -14.25
N LYS A 7 7.06 11.16 -15.08
CA LYS A 7 5.87 11.34 -15.94
C LYS A 7 5.59 10.13 -16.83
N LEU A 8 6.61 9.38 -17.22
CA LEU A 8 6.49 8.26 -18.16
C LEU A 8 5.99 6.94 -17.53
N CYS A 9 6.08 6.77 -16.21
CA CYS A 9 5.60 5.55 -15.55
C CYS A 9 4.09 5.60 -15.29
N ALA A 10 3.36 4.61 -15.81
CA ALA A 10 1.94 4.43 -15.56
C ALA A 10 1.65 4.08 -14.08
N ALA A 11 0.49 4.52 -13.57
CA ALA A 11 0.08 4.27 -12.19
C ALA A 11 -0.09 2.78 -11.87
N GLY A 12 -0.71 2.03 -12.80
CA GLY A 12 -0.87 0.58 -12.66
C GLY A 12 0.47 -0.15 -12.54
N GLU A 13 1.46 0.24 -13.34
CA GLU A 13 2.80 -0.35 -13.29
C GLU A 13 3.50 -0.11 -11.95
N ILE A 14 3.39 1.10 -11.41
CA ILE A 14 3.95 1.41 -10.09
C ILE A 14 3.23 0.63 -8.99
N TYR A 15 1.90 0.58 -9.05
CA TYR A 15 1.09 -0.19 -8.11
C TYR A 15 1.50 -1.66 -8.10
N MET A 16 1.57 -2.25 -9.28
CA MET A 16 1.99 -3.63 -9.50
C MET A 16 3.38 -3.88 -8.94
N LYS A 17 4.34 -3.01 -9.24
CA LYS A 17 5.73 -3.12 -8.75
C LYS A 17 5.77 -3.14 -7.23
N ILE A 18 5.14 -2.17 -6.57
CA ILE A 18 5.04 -2.11 -5.09
C ILE A 18 4.51 -3.43 -4.53
N HIS A 19 3.38 -3.90 -5.05
CA HIS A 19 2.74 -5.12 -4.55
C HIS A 19 3.56 -6.38 -4.85
N ARG A 20 4.23 -6.45 -6.01
CA ARG A 20 5.16 -7.54 -6.36
C ARG A 20 6.37 -7.58 -5.42
N GLY A 21 6.95 -6.42 -5.11
CA GLY A 21 8.06 -6.30 -4.16
C GLY A 21 7.67 -6.80 -2.78
N ILE A 22 6.53 -6.34 -2.26
CA ILE A 22 6.02 -6.76 -0.94
C ILE A 22 5.71 -8.26 -0.95
N ARG A 23 5.05 -8.77 -2.00
CA ARG A 23 4.78 -10.21 -2.16
C ARG A 23 6.06 -11.04 -2.15
N ALA A 24 7.12 -10.59 -2.82
CA ALA A 24 8.39 -11.31 -2.85
C ALA A 24 9.00 -11.43 -1.43
N ALA A 25 8.96 -10.36 -0.64
CA ALA A 25 9.46 -10.34 0.74
C ALA A 25 8.58 -11.14 1.71
N LEU A 26 7.26 -11.14 1.50
CA LEU A 26 6.35 -12.03 2.23
C LEU A 26 6.63 -13.50 1.91
N LYS A 27 6.83 -13.82 0.62
CA LYS A 27 7.16 -15.18 0.17
C LYS A 27 8.46 -15.69 0.78
N SER A 28 9.50 -14.87 0.88
CA SER A 28 10.76 -15.27 1.54
C SER A 28 10.60 -15.52 3.05
N SER A 29 9.50 -15.06 3.64
CA SER A 29 9.13 -15.30 5.04
C SER A 29 8.12 -16.45 5.19
N GLY A 30 7.88 -17.24 4.13
CA GLY A 30 6.95 -18.38 4.14
C GLY A 30 5.48 -18.04 3.92
N VAL A 31 5.14 -16.77 3.65
CA VAL A 31 3.77 -16.34 3.43
C VAL A 31 3.37 -16.52 1.95
N VAL A 32 2.30 -17.27 1.72
CA VAL A 32 1.74 -17.49 0.38
C VAL A 32 0.70 -16.42 0.05
N THR A 33 0.97 -15.62 -0.99
CA THR A 33 0.03 -14.63 -1.54
C THR A 33 0.08 -14.60 -3.06
N SER A 34 -0.99 -14.11 -3.67
CA SER A 34 -1.09 -13.85 -5.11
C SER A 34 -1.57 -12.43 -5.38
N LEU A 35 -1.32 -11.94 -6.59
CA LEU A 35 -1.93 -10.70 -7.08
C LEU A 35 -3.33 -11.03 -7.57
N TRP A 36 -4.31 -10.23 -7.17
CA TRP A 36 -5.68 -10.39 -7.62
C TRP A 36 -5.82 -10.01 -9.10
N SER A 37 -6.58 -10.80 -9.85
CA SER A 37 -6.98 -10.55 -11.24
C SER A 37 -8.44 -10.96 -11.45
N ALA A 38 -9.09 -10.39 -12.46
CA ALA A 38 -10.50 -10.67 -12.77
C ALA A 38 -10.78 -12.13 -13.15
N GLU A 39 -9.76 -12.88 -13.56
CA GLU A 39 -9.83 -14.32 -13.85
C GLU A 39 -9.95 -15.17 -12.57
N ASN A 40 -9.57 -14.63 -11.41
CA ASN A 40 -9.58 -15.30 -10.09
C ASN A 40 -10.80 -14.90 -9.22
N ARG A 41 -12.00 -14.78 -9.81
CA ARG A 41 -13.13 -14.01 -9.23
C ARG A 41 -13.99 -14.77 -8.21
N SER A 42 -14.34 -14.10 -7.11
CA SER A 42 -15.66 -14.19 -6.45
C SER A 42 -16.49 -12.91 -6.78
N ARG A 43 -17.79 -13.04 -7.14
CA ARG A 43 -18.67 -11.99 -7.75
C ARG A 43 -19.38 -11.06 -6.74
N GLY A 44 -19.72 -9.81 -7.11
CA GLY A 44 -20.48 -8.80 -6.28
C GLY A 44 -19.81 -7.45 -5.84
N LEU A 45 -20.10 -6.32 -6.49
CA LEU A 45 -19.52 -4.96 -6.26
C LEU A 45 -19.33 -4.58 -4.77
N ALA A 46 -18.30 -3.81 -4.39
CA ALA A 46 -18.22 -3.26 -3.03
C ALA A 46 -17.73 -1.81 -2.95
N GLN A 47 -18.35 -1.08 -2.02
CA GLN A 47 -18.13 0.34 -1.72
C GLN A 47 -17.06 0.59 -0.64
N SER A 48 -16.32 -0.43 -0.18
CA SER A 48 -15.33 -0.31 0.90
C SER A 48 -14.02 -1.03 0.56
N CYS A 49 -12.89 -0.43 0.97
CA CYS A 49 -11.54 -0.83 0.56
C CYS A 49 -11.12 -2.26 0.94
N PHE A 50 -11.90 -2.99 1.74
CA PHE A 50 -11.55 -4.34 2.17
C PHE A 50 -12.61 -5.41 1.90
N THR A 51 -13.80 -5.03 1.44
CA THR A 51 -14.82 -6.01 1.07
C THR A 51 -14.45 -6.73 -0.23
N ARG A 52 -13.63 -6.11 -1.09
CA ARG A 52 -13.07 -6.76 -2.28
C ARG A 52 -11.63 -6.37 -2.56
N ALA A 53 -10.93 -7.31 -3.21
CA ALA A 53 -9.70 -7.06 -3.91
C ALA A 53 -9.97 -6.35 -5.25
N GLU A 54 -9.19 -5.31 -5.49
CA GLU A 54 -9.06 -4.60 -6.76
C GLU A 54 -7.91 -5.21 -7.58
N PRO A 55 -7.83 -4.94 -8.90
CA PRO A 55 -6.71 -5.36 -9.73
C PRO A 55 -5.36 -5.13 -9.04
N MET A 56 -4.57 -6.21 -8.94
CA MET A 56 -3.21 -6.23 -8.37
C MET A 56 -3.13 -6.08 -6.84
N ASP A 57 -4.24 -6.06 -6.10
CA ASP A 57 -4.21 -6.26 -4.64
C ASP A 57 -3.54 -7.59 -4.28
N LEU A 58 -2.94 -7.69 -3.09
CA LEU A 58 -2.50 -9.00 -2.60
C LEU A 58 -3.66 -9.70 -1.92
N VAL A 59 -3.84 -10.98 -2.27
CA VAL A 59 -4.83 -11.87 -1.69
C VAL A 59 -4.18 -13.13 -1.11
N ALA A 60 -4.82 -13.69 -0.10
CA ALA A 60 -4.49 -15.00 0.47
C ALA A 60 -5.01 -16.12 -0.46
N ALA A 61 -4.64 -17.37 -0.16
CA ALA A 61 -5.07 -18.55 -0.92
C ALA A 61 -6.61 -18.73 -0.96
N ASP A 62 -7.31 -18.25 0.07
CA ASP A 62 -8.78 -18.23 0.17
C ASP A 62 -9.43 -17.06 -0.61
N GLY A 63 -8.64 -16.25 -1.31
CA GLY A 63 -9.09 -15.07 -2.06
C GLY A 63 -9.34 -13.83 -1.19
N ARG A 64 -9.11 -13.90 0.12
CA ARG A 64 -9.27 -12.75 1.02
C ARG A 64 -8.23 -11.69 0.74
N LYS A 65 -8.66 -10.43 0.60
CA LYS A 65 -7.77 -9.29 0.44
C LYS A 65 -6.86 -9.14 1.66
N MET A 66 -5.55 -9.10 1.40
CA MET A 66 -4.51 -8.90 2.40
C MET A 66 -3.93 -7.49 2.33
N LEU A 67 -3.57 -7.05 1.13
CA LEU A 67 -2.99 -5.73 0.89
C LEU A 67 -3.75 -5.04 -0.23
N GLY A 68 -4.15 -3.82 0.02
CA GLY A 68 -4.47 -2.88 -1.05
C GLY A 68 -4.09 -1.47 -0.67
N GLY A 69 -4.14 -0.60 -1.65
CA GLY A 69 -3.84 0.81 -1.44
C GLY A 69 -4.34 1.72 -2.54
N ALA A 70 -4.00 2.99 -2.39
CA ALA A 70 -4.25 4.05 -3.33
C ALA A 70 -2.93 4.73 -3.71
N LEU A 71 -2.88 5.23 -4.95
CA LEU A 71 -1.79 6.02 -5.47
C LEU A 71 -2.25 7.45 -5.76
N ARG A 72 -1.39 8.41 -5.42
CA ARG A 72 -1.55 9.80 -5.81
C ARG A 72 -0.24 10.35 -6.36
N LYS A 73 -0.32 11.04 -7.49
CA LYS A 73 0.81 11.76 -8.08
C LYS A 73 0.65 13.26 -7.86
N LYS A 74 1.71 13.94 -7.43
CA LYS A 74 1.76 15.40 -7.30
C LYS A 74 3.19 15.89 -7.46
N ALA A 75 3.41 16.89 -8.33
CA ALA A 75 4.69 17.58 -8.51
C ALA A 75 5.90 16.62 -8.66
N GLY A 76 5.80 15.64 -9.56
CA GLY A 76 6.87 14.66 -9.82
C GLY A 76 7.08 13.62 -8.70
N LYS A 77 6.23 13.60 -7.69
CA LYS A 77 6.28 12.64 -6.57
C LYS A 77 5.05 11.76 -6.53
N GLY A 78 5.25 10.53 -6.09
CA GLY A 78 4.22 9.56 -5.78
C GLY A 78 3.99 9.41 -4.30
N LEU A 79 2.73 9.26 -3.92
CA LEU A 79 2.29 8.79 -2.62
C LEU A 79 1.54 7.47 -2.83
N TYR A 80 2.07 6.39 -2.28
CA TYR A 80 1.35 5.14 -2.07
C TYR A 80 0.92 5.06 -0.60
N GLN A 81 -0.38 4.91 -0.37
CA GLN A 81 -0.94 4.64 0.94
C GLN A 81 -1.75 3.36 0.86
N GLY A 82 -1.32 2.34 1.59
CA GLY A 82 -1.94 1.03 1.61
C GLY A 82 -2.23 0.55 3.03
N SER A 83 -3.07 -0.47 3.12
CA SER A 83 -3.43 -1.14 4.37
C SER A 83 -3.19 -2.64 4.20
N LEU A 84 -2.42 -3.21 5.14
CA LEU A 84 -2.05 -4.63 5.18
C LEU A 84 -2.75 -5.30 6.35
N ARG A 85 -3.45 -6.40 6.08
CA ARG A 85 -4.12 -7.24 7.06
C ARG A 85 -3.15 -8.30 7.61
N PRO A 86 -2.81 -8.26 8.92
CA PRO A 86 -1.90 -9.23 9.52
C PRO A 86 -2.53 -10.61 9.77
N GLU A 87 -3.87 -10.71 9.73
CA GLU A 87 -4.59 -11.89 10.20
C GLU A 87 -4.32 -13.11 9.32
N GLY A 88 -3.84 -14.18 9.95
CA GLY A 88 -3.49 -15.44 9.29
C GLY A 88 -2.13 -15.46 8.60
N LEU A 89 -1.31 -14.40 8.75
CA LEU A 89 0.05 -14.37 8.19
C LEU A 89 1.09 -15.09 9.05
N GLY A 90 0.82 -15.31 10.35
CA GLY A 90 1.81 -15.87 11.28
C GLY A 90 3.06 -15.00 11.46
N MET A 91 3.00 -13.72 11.08
CA MET A 91 4.11 -12.77 11.17
C MET A 91 3.90 -11.76 12.29
N THR A 92 4.98 -11.36 12.94
CA THR A 92 4.98 -10.22 13.86
C THR A 92 4.81 -8.90 13.10
N ARG A 93 4.42 -7.84 13.82
CA ARG A 93 4.34 -6.49 13.25
C ARG A 93 5.69 -6.04 12.66
N GLU A 94 6.78 -6.38 13.33
CA GLU A 94 8.15 -6.09 12.91
C GLU A 94 8.51 -6.86 11.64
N GLY A 95 8.12 -8.13 11.55
CA GLY A 95 8.28 -8.95 10.34
C GLY A 95 7.53 -8.36 9.14
N LEU A 96 6.28 -7.93 9.34
CA LEU A 96 5.48 -7.27 8.31
C LEU A 96 6.10 -5.93 7.89
N ARG A 97 6.54 -5.13 8.86
CA ARG A 97 7.26 -3.87 8.59
C ARG A 97 8.52 -4.14 7.76
N SER A 98 9.30 -5.15 8.12
CA SER A 98 10.50 -5.56 7.38
C SER A 98 10.18 -5.96 5.95
N ALA A 99 9.15 -6.80 5.75
CA ALA A 99 8.72 -7.22 4.41
C ALA A 99 8.29 -6.04 3.53
N VAL A 100 7.56 -5.06 4.10
CA VAL A 100 7.17 -3.84 3.37
C VAL A 100 8.39 -3.01 2.98
N LEU A 101 9.35 -2.83 3.88
CA LEU A 101 10.57 -2.05 3.62
C LEU A 101 11.46 -2.74 2.57
N GLN A 102 11.63 -4.06 2.66
CA GLN A 102 12.38 -4.84 1.67
C GLN A 102 11.72 -4.79 0.30
N GLY A 103 10.39 -4.93 0.25
CA GLY A 103 9.62 -4.80 -0.98
C GLY A 103 9.78 -3.42 -1.63
N ALA A 104 9.72 -2.35 -0.83
CA ALA A 104 9.98 -1.00 -1.32
C ALA A 104 11.44 -0.83 -1.80
N ALA A 105 12.41 -1.33 -1.04
CA ALA A 105 13.83 -1.21 -1.38
C ALA A 105 14.16 -1.87 -2.73
N ARG A 106 13.55 -3.04 -2.98
CA ARG A 106 13.71 -3.79 -4.21
C ARG A 106 13.20 -3.03 -5.43
N GLU A 107 12.08 -2.33 -5.31
CA GLU A 107 11.42 -1.69 -6.46
C GLU A 107 11.93 -0.28 -6.73
N PHE A 108 12.35 0.46 -5.70
CA PHE A 108 12.78 1.86 -5.84
C PHE A 108 14.30 2.07 -5.74
N GLY A 109 15.06 1.02 -5.42
CA GLY A 109 16.51 1.10 -5.29
C GLY A 109 16.94 1.75 -3.98
N GLY A 110 17.45 0.94 -3.05
CA GLY A 110 17.99 1.40 -1.77
C GLY A 110 16.99 1.35 -0.62
N ALA A 111 17.50 1.43 0.61
CA ALA A 111 16.67 1.32 1.80
C ALA A 111 15.76 2.56 1.97
N PRO A 112 14.44 2.40 2.22
CA PRO A 112 13.56 3.52 2.48
C PRO A 112 13.97 4.29 3.74
N LEU A 113 13.93 5.62 3.67
CA LEU A 113 14.05 6.46 4.85
C LEU A 113 12.79 6.30 5.72
N THR A 114 12.98 5.94 6.98
CA THR A 114 11.89 5.73 7.94
C THR A 114 11.85 6.75 9.07
N ARG A 115 12.86 7.60 9.17
CA ARG A 115 12.89 8.73 10.10
C ARG A 115 12.04 9.87 9.54
N LEU A 116 11.20 10.45 10.38
CA LEU A 116 10.45 11.66 10.04
C LEU A 116 11.29 12.89 10.37
N GLU A 117 11.39 13.81 9.42
CA GLU A 117 12.00 15.11 9.65
C GLU A 117 11.10 15.98 10.55
N PRO A 118 11.65 16.70 11.55
CA PRO A 118 10.84 17.54 12.44
C PRO A 118 9.94 18.53 11.70
N GLY A 119 10.42 19.12 10.60
CA GLY A 119 9.62 20.04 9.77
C GLY A 119 8.39 19.38 9.13
N TRP A 120 8.42 18.08 8.85
CA TRP A 120 7.25 17.36 8.34
C TRP A 120 6.18 17.20 9.41
N LEU A 121 6.57 17.01 10.67
CA LEU A 121 5.63 16.94 11.79
C LEU A 121 4.93 18.28 11.99
N GLU A 122 5.65 19.40 11.88
CA GLU A 122 5.07 20.73 11.99
C GLU A 122 4.05 21.00 10.87
N VAL A 123 4.39 20.66 9.62
CA VAL A 123 3.45 20.75 8.49
C VAL A 123 2.22 19.86 8.74
N GLY A 124 2.41 18.65 9.28
CA GLY A 124 1.32 17.75 9.65
C GLY A 124 0.37 18.35 10.69
N ARG A 125 0.91 18.98 11.75
CA ARG A 125 0.13 19.66 12.79
C ARG A 125 -0.71 20.80 12.22
N LYS A 126 -0.19 21.57 11.26
CA LYS A 126 -0.95 22.64 10.60
C LYS A 126 -2.17 22.12 9.82
N LEU A 127 -2.20 20.84 9.47
CA LEU A 127 -3.32 20.21 8.78
C LEU A 127 -4.36 19.61 9.73
N GLU A 128 -4.07 19.56 11.04
CA GLU A 128 -4.90 18.89 12.04
C GLU A 128 -6.32 19.44 12.09
N THR A 129 -6.47 20.77 12.14
CA THR A 129 -7.79 21.43 12.17
C THR A 129 -8.66 21.01 10.98
N ARG A 130 -8.07 20.89 9.80
CA ARG A 130 -8.78 20.44 8.59
C ARG A 130 -9.14 18.97 8.67
N TYR A 131 -8.19 18.08 8.99
CA TYR A 131 -8.45 16.64 9.01
C TYR A 131 -9.36 16.19 10.16
N ARG A 132 -9.47 17.00 11.23
CA ARG A 132 -10.42 16.75 12.33
C ARG A 132 -11.82 17.32 12.06
N SER A 133 -12.02 18.17 11.05
CA SER A 133 -13.32 18.78 10.84
C SER A 133 -14.34 17.78 10.26
N PRO A 134 -15.60 17.80 10.73
CA PRO A 134 -16.68 17.01 10.14
C PRO A 134 -16.84 17.30 8.64
N ASP A 135 -16.84 18.57 8.25
CA ASP A 135 -16.92 19.02 6.85
C ASP A 135 -15.90 18.33 5.94
N TRP A 136 -14.70 18.05 6.45
CA TRP A 136 -13.67 17.36 5.68
C TRP A 136 -13.93 15.86 5.60
N ASN A 137 -14.35 15.24 6.70
CA ASN A 137 -14.53 13.79 6.82
C ASN A 137 -15.85 13.28 6.23
N GLU A 138 -16.87 14.15 6.14
CA GLU A 138 -18.21 13.81 5.65
C GLU A 138 -18.42 14.20 4.17
N ARG A 139 -17.47 14.93 3.57
CA ARG A 139 -17.41 15.10 2.11
C ARG A 139 -17.13 13.75 1.46
N ARG A 140 -18.20 13.07 1.04
CA ARG A 140 -18.18 11.87 0.20
C ARG A 140 -18.40 12.23 -1.26
#